data_AF-A0A7X7K212-F1
#
_entry.id   AF-A0A7X7K212-F1
#
_cell.length_a   1.000
_cell.length_b   1.000
_cell.length_c   1.000
_cell.angle_alpha   90.00
_cell.angle_beta   90.00
_cell.angle_gamma   90.00
#
_symmetry.space_group_name_H-M   'P 1'
#
loop_
_entity.id
_entity.type
_entity.pdbx_description
1 polymer ?
#
loop_
_entity_poly.entity_id
_entity_poly.type
_entity_poly.pdbx_seq_one_letter_code
_entity_poly.pdbx_strand_id
1 'polypeptide(L)'
;MDDLVELWEKPRAGRAIIAGWRQWADAGEISSGLPRYLINRTGATKIGEIRPGRFYLFQIPGTHHLLRPVVTLKDGYRQAMEERANEFFYAQQ
;
A
#
# COMPACT_ATOMS: atom_id res chain seq x y z
N MET A 1 18.60 -12.29 4.15
CA MET A 1 17.20 -12.02 3.80
C MET A 1 17.21 -10.58 3.32
N ASP A 2 16.73 -10.30 2.12
CA ASP A 2 16.86 -8.97 1.51
C ASP A 2 16.21 -7.91 2.42
N ASP A 3 16.88 -6.77 2.68
CA ASP A 3 16.44 -5.70 3.60
C ASP A 3 15.19 -4.93 3.08
N LEU A 4 14.51 -5.51 2.09
CA LEU A 4 13.39 -4.95 1.35
C LEU A 4 12.06 -5.14 2.08
N VAL A 5 11.95 -6.12 2.97
CA VAL A 5 10.72 -6.40 3.74
C VAL A 5 11.00 -6.22 5.23
N GLU A 6 10.23 -5.35 5.86
CA GLU A 6 10.27 -5.12 7.30
C GLU A 6 8.98 -5.65 7.92
N LEU A 7 9.10 -6.64 8.81
CA LEU A 7 7.99 -7.18 9.59
C LEU A 7 8.25 -6.88 11.07
N TRP A 8 7.41 -6.04 11.67
CA TRP A 8 7.43 -5.72 13.11
C TRP A 8 6.81 -6.84 13.93
N GLU A 9 5.79 -7.51 13.38
CA GLU A 9 5.14 -8.65 14.00
C GLU A 9 5.08 -9.83 13.04
N LYS A 10 5.28 -11.04 13.57
CA LYS A 10 5.22 -12.29 12.80
C LYS A 10 4.12 -13.18 13.39
N PRO A 11 2.93 -13.23 12.76
CA PRO A 11 1.84 -14.05 13.27
C PRO A 11 2.23 -15.53 13.23
N ARG A 12 1.82 -16.28 14.25
CA ARG A 12 2.17 -17.71 14.41
C ARG A 12 1.46 -18.61 13.39
N ALA A 13 0.36 -18.13 12.81
CA ALA A 13 -0.44 -18.87 11.85
C ALA A 13 -1.11 -17.91 10.87
N GLY A 14 -1.26 -18.35 9.62
CA GLY A 14 -2.02 -17.67 8.58
C GLY A 14 -2.51 -18.70 7.57
N ARG A 15 -3.78 -18.62 7.19
CA ARG A 15 -4.38 -19.57 6.23
C ARG A 15 -4.16 -19.15 4.78
N ALA A 16 -4.20 -17.84 4.52
CA ALA A 16 -4.06 -17.27 3.19
C ALA A 16 -3.56 -15.82 3.30
N ILE A 17 -2.93 -15.33 2.23
CA ILE A 17 -2.65 -13.91 2.02
C ILE A 17 -3.63 -13.42 0.96
N ILE A 18 -4.32 -12.32 1.25
CA ILE A 18 -5.15 -11.60 0.29
C ILE A 18 -4.40 -10.32 -0.04
N ALA A 19 -4.21 -10.07 -1.34
CA ALA A 19 -3.52 -8.89 -1.81
C ALA A 19 -4.29 -8.26 -2.98
N GLY A 20 -4.11 -6.95 -3.12
CA GLY A 20 -4.81 -6.11 -4.09
C GLY A 20 -3.90 -4.99 -4.54
N TRP A 21 -3.95 -4.65 -5.83
CA TRP A 21 -3.03 -3.70 -6.45
C TRP A 21 -3.83 -2.56 -7.07
N ARG A 22 -3.29 -1.34 -6.94
CA ARG A 22 -3.81 -0.18 -7.65
C ARG A 22 -3.36 -0.23 -9.12
N GLN A 23 -4.11 0.45 -9.99
CA GLN A 23 -3.82 0.62 -11.42
C GLN A 23 -4.25 -0.56 -12.31
N TRP A 24 -3.32 -1.43 -12.71
CA TRP A 24 -3.60 -2.46 -13.69
C TRP A 24 -4.56 -3.50 -13.08
N ALA A 25 -5.65 -3.77 -13.82
CA ALA A 25 -6.71 -4.71 -13.44
C ALA A 25 -7.41 -4.34 -12.12
N ASP A 26 -7.65 -3.03 -11.92
CA ASP A 26 -8.34 -2.48 -10.75
C ASP A 26 -9.56 -1.62 -11.14
N ALA A 27 -10.40 -2.14 -12.03
CA ALA A 27 -11.60 -1.45 -12.49
C ALA A 27 -12.58 -1.25 -11.32
N GLY A 28 -12.95 0.00 -11.04
CA GLY A 28 -13.84 0.34 -9.93
C GLY A 28 -13.24 0.05 -8.54
N GLU A 29 -11.91 0.02 -8.42
CA GLU A 29 -11.19 -0.22 -7.15
C GLU A 29 -11.48 -1.59 -6.53
N ILE A 30 -11.90 -2.59 -7.31
CA ILE A 30 -12.25 -3.91 -6.77
C ILE A 30 -11.03 -4.65 -6.24
N SER A 31 -9.89 -4.57 -6.92
CA SER A 31 -8.64 -5.22 -6.51
C SER A 31 -8.05 -4.51 -5.31
N SER A 32 -7.83 -3.19 -5.40
CA SER A 32 -7.20 -2.41 -4.32
C SER A 32 -8.12 -2.14 -3.13
N GLY A 33 -9.42 -2.07 -3.36
CA GLY A 33 -10.43 -1.81 -2.32
C GLY A 33 -10.74 -3.02 -1.44
N LEU A 34 -10.64 -4.25 -1.96
CA LEU A 34 -10.91 -5.46 -1.18
C LEU A 34 -10.00 -5.61 0.06
N PRO A 35 -8.66 -5.50 -0.04
CA PRO A 35 -7.81 -5.52 1.15
C PRO A 35 -8.18 -4.43 2.16
N ARG A 36 -8.45 -3.21 1.68
CA ARG A 36 -8.84 -2.08 2.54
C ARG A 36 -10.15 -2.36 3.28
N TYR A 37 -11.15 -2.90 2.57
CA TYR A 37 -12.42 -3.31 3.16
C TYR A 37 -12.21 -4.36 4.25
N LEU A 38 -11.41 -5.39 3.98
CA LEU A 38 -11.14 -6.46 4.95
C LEU A 38 -10.40 -5.93 6.18
N ILE A 39 -9.36 -5.11 6.01
CA ILE A 39 -8.63 -4.47 7.13
C ILE A 39 -9.59 -3.73 8.06
N ASN A 40 -10.47 -2.89 7.49
CA ASN A 40 -11.45 -2.14 8.26
C ASN A 40 -12.49 -3.05 8.93
N ARG A 41 -12.96 -4.09 8.23
CA ARG A 41 -14.00 -4.99 8.72
C ARG A 41 -13.51 -5.88 9.85
N THR A 42 -12.26 -6.33 9.81
CA THR A 42 -11.68 -7.25 10.80
C THR A 42 -10.89 -6.55 11.88
N GLY A 43 -10.65 -5.24 11.77
CA GLY A 43 -9.74 -4.51 12.66
C GLY A 43 -8.29 -5.00 12.54
N ALA A 44 -7.86 -5.36 11.33
CA ALA A 44 -6.53 -5.91 11.11
C ALA A 44 -5.42 -4.91 11.53
N THR A 45 -4.36 -5.41 12.14
CA THR A 45 -3.22 -4.59 12.57
C THR A 45 -2.14 -4.58 11.50
N LYS A 46 -1.47 -3.44 11.29
CA LYS A 46 -0.31 -3.36 10.38
C LYS A 46 0.87 -4.08 11.03
N ILE A 47 1.42 -5.09 10.37
CA ILE A 47 2.51 -5.93 10.90
C ILE A 47 3.83 -5.76 10.15
N GLY A 48 3.81 -5.03 9.03
CA GLY A 48 5.01 -4.79 8.24
C GLY A 48 4.76 -4.00 6.96
N GLU A 49 5.81 -3.84 6.18
CA GLU A 49 5.79 -3.22 4.85
C GLU A 49 6.96 -3.67 3.96
N ILE A 50 6.81 -3.44 2.66
CA ILE A 50 7.93 -3.46 1.71
C ILE A 50 8.50 -2.05 1.66
N ARG A 51 9.80 -1.89 1.87
CA ARG A 51 10.49 -0.60 1.76
C ARG A 51 10.24 -0.02 0.35
N PRO A 52 9.62 1.17 0.21
CA PRO A 52 9.13 1.66 -1.08
C PRO A 52 10.23 2.01 -2.09
N GLY A 53 11.44 2.32 -1.61
CA GLY A 53 12.52 3.01 -2.34
C GLY A 53 12.65 2.73 -3.84
N ARG A 54 13.02 1.52 -4.26
CA ARG A 54 13.38 1.23 -5.66
C ARG A 54 12.23 0.71 -6.53
N PHE A 55 11.00 0.68 -6.03
CA PHE A 55 9.87 0.00 -6.71
C PHE A 55 8.89 0.92 -7.41
N TYR A 56 8.96 2.24 -7.16
CA TYR A 56 8.00 3.20 -7.70
C TYR A 56 8.67 4.16 -8.68
N LEU A 57 8.19 4.14 -9.92
CA LEU A 57 8.61 5.05 -10.98
C LEU A 57 7.75 6.32 -10.91
N PHE A 58 8.32 7.49 -10.66
CA PHE A 58 7.52 8.72 -10.59
C PHE A 58 7.27 9.39 -11.95
N GLN A 59 8.06 9.01 -12.96
CA GLN A 59 7.99 9.61 -14.30
C GLN A 59 8.15 8.52 -15.36
N ILE A 60 7.09 8.32 -16.13
CA ILE A 60 7.10 7.53 -17.36
C ILE A 60 6.37 8.37 -18.43
N PRO A 61 6.92 8.49 -19.65
CA PRO A 61 6.23 9.16 -20.75
C PRO A 61 4.82 8.60 -20.96
N GLY A 62 3.83 9.49 -21.06
CA GLY A 62 2.42 9.10 -21.28
C GLY A 62 1.62 8.64 -20.05
N THR A 63 2.26 8.21 -18.94
CA THR A 63 1.55 7.63 -17.78
C THR A 63 1.88 8.30 -16.43
N HIS A 64 2.59 9.43 -16.45
CA HIS A 64 3.07 10.13 -15.25
C HIS A 64 1.97 10.58 -14.27
N HIS A 65 0.72 10.77 -14.69
CA HIS A 65 -0.39 11.12 -13.79
C HIS A 65 -0.79 9.96 -12.86
N LEU A 66 -0.45 8.72 -13.21
CA LEU A 66 -0.81 7.51 -12.47
C LEU A 66 0.17 7.19 -11.33
N LEU A 67 1.40 7.73 -11.41
CA LEU A 67 2.52 7.26 -10.60
C LEU A 67 3.12 8.32 -9.66
N ARG A 68 2.76 9.60 -9.84
CA ARG A 68 3.26 10.67 -8.99
C ARG A 68 2.74 10.53 -7.55
N PRO A 69 3.58 10.84 -6.54
CA PRO A 69 3.11 11.01 -5.17
C PRO A 69 2.02 12.09 -5.10
N VAL A 70 1.09 11.91 -4.16
CA VAL A 70 0.05 12.92 -3.90
C VAL A 70 0.61 13.95 -2.93
N VAL A 71 0.47 15.24 -3.26
CA VAL A 71 0.93 16.34 -2.40
C VAL A 71 -0.26 17.13 -1.90
N THR A 72 -0.39 17.22 -0.58
CA THR A 72 -1.43 18.02 0.08
C THR A 72 -0.86 19.38 0.44
N LEU A 73 -1.51 20.43 -0.06
CA LEU A 73 -1.14 21.83 0.18
C LEU A 73 -2.21 22.52 1.05
N LYS A 74 -1.78 23.40 1.95
CA LYS A 74 -2.66 24.30 2.71
C LYS A 74 -2.02 25.68 2.76
N ASP A 75 -2.77 26.69 2.33
CA ASP A 75 -2.31 28.09 2.28
C ASP A 75 -0.99 28.27 1.51
N GLY A 76 -0.78 27.47 0.46
CA GLY A 76 0.45 27.44 -0.34
C GLY A 76 1.59 26.61 0.25
N TYR A 77 1.45 26.05 1.46
CA TYR A 77 2.48 25.25 2.13
C TYR A 77 2.20 23.75 2.05
N ARG A 78 3.25 22.97 1.81
CA ARG A 78 3.19 21.50 1.84
C ARG A 78 2.85 20.98 3.23
N GLN A 79 1.72 20.29 3.34
CA GLN A 79 1.29 19.59 4.55
C GLN A 79 1.73 18.12 4.55
N ALA A 80 1.57 17.44 3.41
CA ALA A 80 1.92 16.03 3.28
C ALA A 80 2.41 15.72 1.86
N MET A 81 3.20 14.67 1.75
CA MET A 81 3.59 14.04 0.50
C MET A 81 3.45 12.54 0.68
N GLU A 82 2.46 11.97 0.01
CA GLU A 82 2.08 10.57 0.13
C GLU A 82 2.66 9.77 -1.03
N GLU A 83 3.68 8.97 -0.72
CA GLU A 83 4.23 7.98 -1.63
C GLU A 83 3.40 6.70 -1.61
N ARG A 84 3.58 5.86 -2.64
CA ARG A 84 2.97 4.52 -2.66
C ARG A 84 3.80 3.61 -1.75
N ALA A 85 3.12 2.71 -1.04
CA ALA A 85 3.72 1.69 -0.19
C ALA A 85 2.98 0.36 -0.36
N ASN A 86 3.65 -0.75 -0.05
CA ASN A 86 3.02 -2.05 0.12
C ASN A 86 3.07 -2.41 1.60
N GLU A 87 1.91 -2.60 2.20
CA GLU A 87 1.76 -2.79 3.64
C GLU A 87 1.19 -4.18 3.93
N PHE A 88 1.64 -4.80 5.02
CA PHE A 88 1.14 -6.08 5.49
C PHE A 88 0.25 -5.89 6.70
N PHE A 89 -0.92 -6.52 6.68
CA PHE A 89 -1.88 -6.50 7.78
C PHE A 89 -2.23 -7.91 8.22
N TYR A 90 -2.50 -8.08 9.52
CA TYR A 90 -2.90 -9.35 10.10
C TYR A 90 -4.25 -9.22 10.81
N ALA A 91 -5.14 -10.16 10.52
CA ALA A 91 -6.42 -10.33 11.21
C ALA A 91 -6.50 -11.76 11.74
N GLN A 92 -6.81 -11.88 13.03
CA GLN A 92 -7.13 -13.17 13.63
C GLN A 92 -8.61 -13.48 13.37
N GLN A 93 -8.90 -14.70 12.89
CA GLN A 93 -10.28 -15.19 12.72
C GLN A 93 -10.97 -15.36 14.06
#